data_AF-A0A0U3QSV4-F1
#
_entry.id   AF-A0A0U3QSV4-F1
#
_cell.length_a   1.000
_cell.length_b   1.000
_cell.length_c   1.000
_cell.angle_alpha   90.00
_cell.angle_beta   90.00
_cell.angle_gamma   90.00
#
_symmetry.space_group_name_H-M   'P 1'
#
loop_
_entity.id
_entity.type
_entity.pdbx_description
1 polymer ?
#
loop_
_entity_poly.entity_id
_entity_poly.type
_entity_poly.pdbx_seq_one_letter_code
_entity_poly.pdbx_strand_id
1 'polypeptide(L)'
;MSTLSYDATGAAQQALEQHLPALVADRIATRIFAKDHTLWGPDAEAESAVRLGWVEAATVSQALVAGILELRDALKADGVTRIVLCGMGGSSLAPEVIAGTAGVELTVLDSTDPDQVRAALADRLAETAIVVSSKSGSTLETDSQRRIFEHAFTEAGIEAKSRIIIVTDPGSPLDKASREAGYRAVFNADPNVGGRYSALTAFGLVPSGLAGVDIQAFLDEAEEAAEILNEDAAENIGLALGTALGGTNPLRNKIVIAEDGSGIVGFADWAEQLIAESTGKLGTGVLPVVAGPTSPEVTSGAADVLVVRLVAADADVELGDNEVAIAGGLATQMMVWEFATAVAGRLLGINPYDQPDVEAAKVAARGLLDAQPKPTPAAFVDGAIEVRGGDWLRGAATAEEAVGALLGTLDDDSYLSVHAYFDRLAFAELEGIRDPLAGVSGRPVTFGWGPRFLHSTGQFHKGGPAIGVFLQVTAAPAEDLAIPDRPFTFGELISAQAAGDAQVLAGHGRPVLRLHLTDRAAGVAQLQEIIAALAARSASVTEN
;
A
#
# COMPACT_ATOMS: atom_id res chain seq x y z
N MET A 1 -27.37 -10.46 4.47
CA MET A 1 -26.96 -9.68 5.65
C MET A 1 -25.75 -10.35 6.24
N SER A 2 -24.57 -9.91 5.80
CA SER A 2 -23.32 -10.12 6.54
C SER A 2 -23.53 -9.47 7.92
N THR A 3 -23.35 -10.23 8.99
CA THR A 3 -23.38 -9.65 10.33
C THR A 3 -22.11 -8.84 10.51
N LEU A 4 -22.24 -7.52 10.53
CA LEU A 4 -21.17 -6.61 10.91
C LEU A 4 -21.01 -6.66 12.42
N SER A 5 -19.78 -6.82 12.90
CA SER A 5 -19.46 -6.77 14.32
C SER A 5 -18.18 -5.97 14.55
N TYR A 6 -18.13 -5.36 15.72
CA TYR A 6 -16.98 -4.62 16.21
C TYR A 6 -16.92 -4.82 17.72
N ASP A 7 -15.77 -5.29 18.20
CA ASP A 7 -15.48 -5.43 19.62
C ASP A 7 -14.10 -4.84 19.90
N ALA A 8 -13.94 -4.22 21.08
CA ALA A 8 -12.69 -3.57 21.46
C ALA A 8 -12.39 -3.73 22.94
N THR A 9 -11.10 -3.74 23.29
CA THR A 9 -10.60 -3.81 24.67
C THR A 9 -9.55 -2.75 24.97
N GLY A 10 -9.25 -2.58 26.27
CA GLY A 10 -8.21 -1.68 26.79
C GLY A 10 -8.25 -0.27 26.22
N ALA A 11 -7.15 0.17 25.62
CA ALA A 11 -7.03 1.56 25.18
C ALA A 11 -8.02 1.92 24.07
N ALA A 12 -8.36 0.99 23.18
CA ALA A 12 -9.36 1.23 22.13
C ALA A 12 -10.74 1.44 22.76
N GLN A 13 -11.13 0.59 23.71
CA GLN A 13 -12.38 0.75 24.47
C GLN A 13 -12.41 2.06 25.27
N GLN A 14 -11.31 2.43 25.92
CA GLN A 14 -11.20 3.70 26.65
C GLN A 14 -11.32 4.91 25.71
N ALA A 15 -10.75 4.83 24.50
CA ALA A 15 -10.89 5.87 23.48
C ALA A 15 -12.36 6.04 23.07
N LEU A 16 -13.10 4.94 22.89
CA LEU A 16 -14.54 4.97 22.59
C LEU A 16 -15.32 5.70 23.67
N GLU A 17 -15.12 5.33 24.94
CA GLU A 17 -15.79 5.97 26.08
C GLU A 17 -15.50 7.47 26.16
N GLN A 18 -14.28 7.88 25.80
CA GLN A 18 -13.84 9.28 25.87
C GLN A 18 -14.32 10.14 24.70
N HIS A 19 -14.28 9.62 23.47
CA HIS A 19 -14.42 10.43 22.25
C HIS A 19 -15.72 10.20 21.48
N LEU A 20 -16.26 8.97 21.48
CA LEU A 20 -17.43 8.62 20.68
C LEU A 20 -18.68 9.47 21.00
N PRO A 21 -19.01 9.79 22.27
CA PRO A 21 -20.17 10.63 22.57
C PRO A 21 -20.10 12.02 21.92
N ALA A 22 -18.90 12.61 21.83
CA ALA A 22 -18.70 13.91 21.20
C ALA A 22 -18.82 13.81 19.67
N LEU A 23 -18.26 12.76 19.05
CA LEU A 23 -18.40 12.53 17.60
C LEU A 23 -19.86 12.37 17.18
N VAL A 24 -20.66 11.62 17.96
CA VAL A 24 -22.09 11.45 17.73
C VAL A 24 -22.85 12.77 17.93
N ALA A 25 -22.56 13.51 19.01
CA ALA A 25 -23.21 14.80 19.27
C ALA A 25 -22.91 15.86 18.20
N ASP A 26 -21.67 15.87 17.68
CA ASP A 26 -21.20 16.77 16.63
C ASP A 26 -21.66 16.36 15.22
N ARG A 27 -22.39 15.24 15.13
CA ARG A 27 -22.94 14.68 13.89
C ARG A 27 -21.88 14.35 12.84
N ILE A 28 -20.76 13.78 13.28
CA ILE A 28 -19.60 13.56 12.41
C ILE A 28 -19.93 12.62 11.25
N ALA A 29 -20.73 11.57 11.48
CA ALA A 29 -21.07 10.63 10.42
C ALA A 29 -21.91 11.31 9.33
N THR A 30 -23.04 11.90 9.70
CA THR A 30 -23.90 12.56 8.70
C THR A 30 -23.21 13.75 8.02
N ARG A 31 -22.30 14.46 8.71
CA ARG A 31 -21.53 15.55 8.11
C ARG A 31 -20.49 15.06 7.10
N ILE A 32 -19.83 13.93 7.35
CA ILE A 32 -18.92 13.30 6.36
C ILE A 32 -19.71 12.93 5.10
N PHE A 33 -20.85 12.25 5.25
CA PHE A 33 -21.70 11.87 4.12
C PHE A 33 -22.37 13.07 3.42
N ALA A 34 -22.61 14.17 4.14
CA ALA A 34 -23.02 15.45 3.56
C ALA A 34 -21.86 16.23 2.90
N LYS A 35 -20.66 15.62 2.82
CA LYS A 35 -19.43 16.19 2.24
C LYS A 35 -19.04 17.54 2.89
N ASP A 36 -19.26 17.67 4.19
CA ASP A 36 -18.83 18.85 4.95
C ASP A 36 -17.30 18.91 5.05
N HIS A 37 -16.69 19.69 4.17
CA HIS A 37 -15.24 19.85 4.07
C HIS A 37 -14.61 20.64 5.22
N THR A 38 -15.40 21.19 6.15
CA THR A 38 -14.89 21.97 7.31
C THR A 38 -14.44 21.09 8.48
N LEU A 39 -14.65 19.77 8.40
CA LEU A 39 -14.44 18.82 9.49
C LEU A 39 -12.98 18.65 9.95
N TRP A 40 -11.99 19.04 9.13
CA TRP A 40 -10.56 18.89 9.45
C TRP A 40 -9.84 20.23 9.66
N GLY A 41 -10.61 21.29 9.84
CA GLY A 41 -10.11 22.64 10.11
C GLY A 41 -9.74 23.42 8.84
N PRO A 42 -9.44 24.73 8.98
CA PRO A 42 -9.34 25.66 7.85
C PRO A 42 -8.27 25.30 6.82
N ASP A 43 -7.13 24.77 7.27
CA ASP A 43 -6.01 24.42 6.39
C ASP A 43 -6.35 23.21 5.49
N ALA A 44 -7.31 22.37 5.90
CA ALA A 44 -7.74 21.19 5.17
C ALA A 44 -8.92 21.45 4.23
N GLU A 45 -9.65 22.56 4.40
CA GLU A 45 -10.93 22.81 3.71
C GLU A 45 -10.81 22.78 2.18
N ALA A 46 -9.77 23.42 1.63
CA ALA A 46 -9.59 23.51 0.19
C ALA A 46 -9.39 22.13 -0.47
N GLU A 47 -8.57 21.27 0.14
CA GLU A 47 -8.36 19.91 -0.36
C GLU A 47 -9.59 19.03 -0.07
N SER A 48 -10.15 19.08 1.13
CA SER A 48 -11.30 18.26 1.52
C SER A 48 -12.53 18.53 0.64
N ALA A 49 -12.73 19.78 0.22
CA ALA A 49 -13.84 20.18 -0.66
C ALA A 49 -13.87 19.44 -2.01
N VAL A 50 -12.72 18.90 -2.45
CA VAL A 50 -12.59 18.16 -3.71
C VAL A 50 -12.16 16.71 -3.50
N ARG A 51 -12.33 16.16 -2.29
CA ARG A 51 -11.87 14.80 -1.94
C ARG A 51 -12.90 13.91 -1.28
N LEU A 52 -14.12 14.42 -1.04
CA LEU A 52 -15.20 13.68 -0.36
C LEU A 52 -16.12 12.91 -1.31
N GLY A 53 -15.76 12.75 -2.59
CA GLY A 53 -16.58 11.97 -3.54
C GLY A 53 -16.72 10.49 -3.16
N TRP A 54 -15.79 9.95 -2.38
CA TRP A 54 -15.72 8.51 -2.05
C TRP A 54 -16.96 8.03 -1.25
N VAL A 55 -17.59 8.91 -0.47
CA VAL A 55 -18.80 8.57 0.32
C VAL A 55 -20.00 8.18 -0.54
N GLU A 56 -20.00 8.56 -1.82
CA GLU A 56 -21.05 8.21 -2.81
C GLU A 56 -20.52 7.29 -3.92
N ALA A 57 -19.27 6.83 -3.83
CA ALA A 57 -18.62 6.12 -4.93
C ALA A 57 -19.34 4.82 -5.32
N ALA A 58 -19.92 4.11 -4.35
CA ALA A 58 -20.73 2.92 -4.61
C ALA A 58 -21.90 3.24 -5.57
N THR A 59 -22.76 4.19 -5.18
CA THR A 59 -23.93 4.59 -5.97
C THR A 59 -23.55 5.22 -7.31
N VAL A 60 -22.55 6.10 -7.35
CA VAL A 60 -22.12 6.78 -8.60
C VAL A 60 -21.55 5.78 -9.61
N SER A 61 -20.82 4.77 -9.14
CA SER A 61 -20.13 3.83 -10.01
C SER A 61 -21.01 2.71 -10.55
N GLN A 62 -22.25 2.56 -10.08
CA GLN A 62 -23.24 1.61 -10.62
C GLN A 62 -23.39 1.75 -12.15
N ALA A 63 -23.30 2.98 -12.68
CA ALA A 63 -23.41 3.24 -14.12
C ALA A 63 -22.25 2.65 -14.95
N LEU A 64 -21.12 2.29 -14.33
CA LEU A 64 -19.96 1.71 -15.02
C LEU A 64 -20.13 0.21 -15.30
N VAL A 65 -20.93 -0.50 -14.48
CA VAL A 65 -21.00 -1.97 -14.47
C VAL A 65 -21.31 -2.54 -15.85
N ALA A 66 -22.38 -2.06 -16.49
CA ALA A 66 -22.81 -2.56 -17.79
C ALA A 66 -21.69 -2.43 -18.85
N GLY A 67 -21.03 -1.28 -18.93
CA GLY A 67 -19.94 -1.04 -19.89
C GLY A 67 -18.70 -1.89 -19.62
N ILE A 68 -18.38 -2.16 -18.35
CA ILE A 68 -17.26 -3.05 -17.98
C ILE A 68 -17.57 -4.49 -18.39
N LEU A 69 -18.79 -4.98 -18.12
CA LEU A 69 -19.20 -6.35 -18.47
C LEU A 69 -19.27 -6.55 -19.99
N GLU A 70 -19.82 -5.59 -20.73
CA GLU A 70 -19.84 -5.63 -22.20
C GLU A 70 -18.42 -5.67 -22.78
N LEU A 71 -17.50 -4.86 -22.25
CA LEU A 71 -16.11 -4.86 -22.69
C LEU A 71 -15.41 -6.19 -22.35
N ARG A 72 -15.62 -6.74 -21.15
CA ARG A 72 -15.09 -8.05 -20.76
C ARG A 72 -15.54 -9.13 -21.74
N ASP A 73 -16.82 -9.18 -22.05
CA ASP A 73 -17.38 -10.19 -22.95
C ASP A 73 -16.84 -10.04 -24.39
N ALA A 74 -16.64 -8.80 -24.85
CA ALA A 74 -16.00 -8.51 -26.12
C ALA A 74 -14.52 -8.94 -26.16
N LEU A 75 -13.74 -8.61 -25.12
CA LEU A 75 -12.35 -9.04 -24.97
C LEU A 75 -12.24 -10.57 -24.98
N LYS A 76 -13.13 -11.26 -24.27
CA LYS A 76 -13.20 -12.73 -24.26
C LYS A 76 -13.51 -13.30 -25.65
N ALA A 77 -14.41 -12.67 -26.41
CA ALA A 77 -14.68 -13.05 -27.79
C ALA A 77 -13.46 -12.85 -28.71
N ASP A 78 -12.62 -11.85 -28.41
CA ASP A 78 -11.34 -11.57 -29.08
C ASP A 78 -10.19 -12.49 -28.60
N GLY A 79 -10.48 -13.47 -27.74
CA GLY A 79 -9.50 -14.43 -27.20
C GLY A 79 -8.63 -13.87 -26.06
N VAL A 80 -9.01 -12.76 -25.46
CA VAL A 80 -8.35 -12.21 -24.27
C VAL A 80 -8.87 -12.94 -23.04
N THR A 81 -7.99 -13.57 -22.28
CA THR A 81 -8.31 -14.30 -21.05
C THR A 81 -7.52 -13.80 -19.84
N ARG A 82 -6.53 -12.91 -20.07
CA ARG A 82 -5.63 -12.39 -19.05
C ARG A 82 -5.69 -10.87 -19.00
N ILE A 83 -5.87 -10.34 -17.80
CA ILE A 83 -5.81 -8.90 -17.52
C ILE A 83 -4.55 -8.60 -16.72
N VAL A 84 -3.75 -7.66 -17.23
CA VAL A 84 -2.61 -7.08 -16.51
C VAL A 84 -2.95 -5.65 -16.12
N LEU A 85 -2.92 -5.34 -14.83
CA LEU A 85 -3.10 -3.99 -14.31
C LEU A 85 -1.74 -3.31 -14.16
N CYS A 86 -1.50 -2.28 -14.97
CA CYS A 86 -0.38 -1.37 -14.84
C CYS A 86 -0.84 -0.16 -14.02
N GLY A 87 -0.39 -0.06 -12.76
CA GLY A 87 -0.84 0.96 -11.81
C GLY A 87 0.05 1.03 -10.58
N MET A 88 -0.07 2.10 -9.80
CA MET A 88 0.66 2.29 -8.53
C MET A 88 -0.30 2.75 -7.43
N GLY A 89 -0.04 2.35 -6.18
CA GLY A 89 -0.81 2.79 -5.01
C GLY A 89 -2.30 2.45 -5.14
N GLY A 90 -3.17 3.44 -4.94
CA GLY A 90 -4.62 3.24 -4.96
C GLY A 90 -5.17 2.81 -6.33
N SER A 91 -4.36 2.92 -7.38
CA SER A 91 -4.66 2.43 -8.73
C SER A 91 -4.28 0.95 -8.96
N SER A 92 -3.68 0.27 -7.98
CA SER A 92 -3.31 -1.15 -8.04
C SER A 92 -3.74 -1.99 -6.83
N LEU A 93 -3.65 -1.43 -5.61
CA LEU A 93 -3.91 -2.14 -4.35
C LEU A 93 -5.34 -2.67 -4.21
N ALA A 94 -6.35 -1.81 -4.38
CA ALA A 94 -7.74 -2.24 -4.23
C ALA A 94 -8.14 -3.34 -5.24
N PRO A 95 -7.83 -3.23 -6.56
CA PRO A 95 -8.05 -4.32 -7.50
C PRO A 95 -7.39 -5.65 -7.11
N GLU A 96 -6.17 -5.62 -6.57
CA GLU A 96 -5.48 -6.85 -6.14
C GLU A 96 -6.25 -7.56 -5.03
N VAL A 97 -6.67 -6.81 -4.00
CA VAL A 97 -7.44 -7.35 -2.86
C VAL A 97 -8.81 -7.84 -3.30
N ILE A 98 -9.50 -7.08 -4.16
CA ILE A 98 -10.82 -7.44 -4.70
C ILE A 98 -10.75 -8.75 -5.50
N ALA A 99 -9.81 -8.85 -6.44
CA ALA A 99 -9.64 -10.05 -7.26
C ALA A 99 -9.15 -11.25 -6.43
N GLY A 100 -8.17 -11.03 -5.53
CA GLY A 100 -7.62 -12.05 -4.65
C GLY A 100 -8.67 -12.65 -3.72
N THR A 101 -9.49 -11.82 -3.09
CA THR A 101 -10.59 -12.27 -2.20
C THR A 101 -11.67 -13.03 -2.99
N ALA A 102 -11.95 -12.63 -4.23
CA ALA A 102 -12.90 -13.32 -5.09
C ALA A 102 -12.33 -14.62 -5.73
N GLY A 103 -11.03 -14.90 -5.57
CA GLY A 103 -10.37 -16.03 -6.24
C GLY A 103 -10.27 -15.86 -7.76
N VAL A 104 -10.25 -14.62 -8.25
CA VAL A 104 -10.17 -14.26 -9.67
C VAL A 104 -8.75 -13.86 -10.03
N GLU A 105 -8.25 -14.36 -11.16
CA GLU A 105 -6.90 -14.03 -11.63
C GLU A 105 -6.83 -12.58 -12.16
N LEU A 106 -6.00 -11.77 -11.51
CA LEU A 106 -5.58 -10.44 -11.99
C LEU A 106 -4.07 -10.32 -11.81
N THR A 107 -3.32 -10.10 -12.90
CA THR A 107 -1.89 -9.80 -12.77
C THR A 107 -1.73 -8.32 -12.44
N VAL A 108 -1.25 -7.99 -11.24
CA VAL A 108 -0.93 -6.61 -10.85
C VAL A 108 0.55 -6.34 -11.08
N LEU A 109 0.85 -5.44 -12.01
CA LEU A 109 2.20 -4.95 -12.30
C LEU A 109 2.38 -3.55 -11.71
N ASP A 110 2.81 -3.50 -10.47
CA ASP A 110 3.13 -2.30 -9.70
C ASP A 110 4.62 -2.24 -9.29
N SER A 111 5.44 -2.92 -10.10
CA SER A 111 6.89 -2.96 -9.97
C SER A 111 7.58 -2.35 -11.19
N THR A 112 8.79 -1.85 -10.96
CA THR A 112 9.75 -1.43 -11.99
C THR A 112 10.94 -2.37 -12.06
N ASP A 113 10.90 -3.50 -11.36
CA ASP A 113 11.94 -4.52 -11.43
C ASP A 113 11.97 -5.15 -12.84
N PRO A 114 13.12 -5.13 -13.54
CA PRO A 114 13.22 -5.65 -14.91
C PRO A 114 12.81 -7.11 -15.05
N ASP A 115 13.12 -7.96 -14.05
CA ASP A 115 12.84 -9.39 -14.09
C ASP A 115 11.32 -9.63 -13.95
N GLN A 116 10.67 -8.93 -13.02
CA GLN A 116 9.22 -9.00 -12.85
C GLN A 116 8.46 -8.47 -14.07
N VAL A 117 8.91 -7.37 -14.68
CA VAL A 117 8.30 -6.82 -15.89
C VAL A 117 8.44 -7.80 -17.06
N ARG A 118 9.62 -8.42 -17.25
CA ARG A 118 9.81 -9.46 -18.28
C ARG A 118 8.91 -10.66 -18.04
N ALA A 119 8.78 -11.14 -16.81
CA ALA A 119 7.90 -12.25 -16.48
C ALA A 119 6.44 -11.95 -16.88
N ALA A 120 5.98 -10.74 -16.59
CA ALA A 120 4.63 -10.30 -16.96
C ALA A 120 4.39 -10.24 -18.49
N LEU A 121 5.43 -9.90 -19.27
CA LEU A 121 5.39 -9.88 -20.73
C LEU A 121 5.45 -11.29 -21.34
N ALA A 122 6.18 -12.21 -20.71
CA ALA A 122 6.35 -13.58 -21.18
C ALA A 122 5.11 -14.46 -20.98
N ASP A 123 4.26 -14.14 -20.00
CA ASP A 123 3.03 -14.88 -19.72
C ASP A 123 1.90 -14.51 -20.69
N ARG A 124 1.60 -15.42 -21.64
CA ARG A 124 0.41 -15.42 -22.51
C ARG A 124 0.11 -14.05 -23.16
N LEU A 125 1.12 -13.40 -23.73
CA LEU A 125 0.97 -12.08 -24.35
C LEU A 125 -0.19 -12.01 -25.37
N ALA A 126 -0.40 -13.07 -26.16
CA ALA A 126 -1.49 -13.16 -27.15
C ALA A 126 -2.90 -13.13 -26.53
N GLU A 127 -3.05 -13.61 -25.30
CA GLU A 127 -4.32 -13.64 -24.55
C GLU A 127 -4.44 -12.46 -23.58
N THR A 128 -3.49 -11.53 -23.61
CA THR A 128 -3.41 -10.43 -22.64
C THR A 128 -4.08 -9.15 -23.16
N ALA A 129 -4.77 -8.45 -22.27
CA ALA A 129 -5.03 -7.02 -22.36
C ALA A 129 -4.50 -6.33 -21.10
N ILE A 130 -4.08 -5.07 -21.24
CA ILE A 130 -3.62 -4.26 -20.12
C ILE A 130 -4.63 -3.20 -19.73
N VAL A 131 -4.76 -2.96 -18.43
CA VAL A 131 -5.43 -1.80 -17.86
C VAL A 131 -4.36 -0.83 -17.38
N VAL A 132 -4.27 0.36 -17.97
CA VAL A 132 -3.35 1.41 -17.55
C VAL A 132 -4.11 2.39 -16.67
N SER A 133 -3.73 2.42 -15.40
CA SER A 133 -4.50 3.06 -14.34
C SER A 133 -3.70 4.20 -13.73
N SER A 134 -4.04 5.44 -14.10
CA SER A 134 -3.36 6.65 -13.59
C SER A 134 -4.24 7.89 -13.74
N LYS A 135 -4.44 8.62 -12.64
CA LYS A 135 -5.21 9.87 -12.61
C LYS A 135 -4.68 10.92 -13.57
N SER A 136 -3.40 11.26 -13.43
CA SER A 136 -2.74 12.28 -14.24
C SER A 136 -2.14 11.73 -15.55
N GLY A 137 -1.84 10.43 -15.59
CA GLY A 137 -1.02 9.81 -16.63
C GLY A 137 0.46 10.17 -16.59
N SER A 138 0.92 10.85 -15.53
CA SER A 138 2.32 11.25 -15.35
C SER A 138 3.09 10.36 -14.39
N THR A 139 2.46 9.29 -13.85
CA THR A 139 3.11 8.26 -13.04
C THR A 139 4.13 7.52 -13.91
N LEU A 140 5.41 7.64 -13.56
CA LEU A 140 6.51 7.20 -14.42
C LEU A 140 6.52 5.68 -14.58
N GLU A 141 6.23 4.95 -13.50
CA GLU A 141 6.15 3.50 -13.44
C GLU A 141 5.07 2.99 -14.41
N THR A 142 3.86 3.51 -14.28
CA THR A 142 2.69 3.14 -15.09
C THR A 142 2.88 3.48 -16.58
N ASP A 143 3.45 4.64 -16.90
CA ASP A 143 3.77 5.00 -18.30
C ASP A 143 4.83 4.07 -18.90
N SER A 144 5.86 3.72 -18.12
CA SER A 144 6.92 2.79 -18.55
C SER A 144 6.35 1.40 -18.85
N GLN A 145 5.46 0.90 -17.99
CA GLN A 145 4.75 -0.37 -18.19
C GLN A 145 3.86 -0.34 -19.44
N ARG A 146 3.08 0.73 -19.65
CA ARG A 146 2.27 0.91 -20.87
C ARG A 146 3.14 0.84 -22.13
N ARG A 147 4.26 1.56 -22.14
CA ARG A 147 5.20 1.64 -23.28
C ARG A 147 5.77 0.28 -23.64
N ILE A 148 6.22 -0.48 -22.65
CA ILE A 148 6.83 -1.79 -22.92
C ILE A 148 5.79 -2.81 -23.40
N PHE A 149 4.57 -2.81 -22.87
CA PHE A 149 3.50 -3.67 -23.40
C PHE A 149 3.06 -3.26 -24.80
N GLU A 150 2.92 -1.96 -25.08
CA GLU A 150 2.59 -1.46 -26.42
C GLU A 150 3.64 -1.89 -27.45
N HIS A 151 4.92 -1.80 -27.08
CA HIS A 151 6.02 -2.32 -27.90
C HIS A 151 5.95 -3.84 -28.08
N ALA A 152 5.77 -4.61 -26.99
CA ALA A 152 5.70 -6.07 -27.05
C ALA A 152 4.53 -6.58 -27.90
N PHE A 153 3.34 -5.96 -27.80
CA PHE A 153 2.21 -6.28 -28.67
C PHE A 153 2.56 -6.03 -30.14
N THR A 154 3.19 -4.89 -30.44
CA THR A 154 3.57 -4.53 -31.82
C THR A 154 4.57 -5.53 -32.40
N GLU A 155 5.61 -5.89 -31.65
CA GLU A 155 6.61 -6.89 -32.07
C GLU A 155 6.00 -8.28 -32.27
N ALA A 156 4.98 -8.63 -31.48
CA ALA A 156 4.23 -9.88 -31.62
C ALA A 156 3.20 -9.86 -32.77
N GLY A 157 3.04 -8.75 -33.50
CA GLY A 157 2.03 -8.60 -34.54
C GLY A 157 0.60 -8.46 -34.02
N ILE A 158 0.42 -8.13 -32.75
CA ILE A 158 -0.85 -7.87 -32.08
C ILE A 158 -1.15 -6.37 -32.20
N GLU A 159 -2.38 -6.01 -32.60
CA GLU A 159 -2.79 -4.60 -32.64
C GLU A 159 -2.87 -4.04 -31.21
N ALA A 160 -1.82 -3.35 -30.76
CA ALA A 160 -1.68 -2.87 -29.37
C ALA A 160 -2.89 -2.06 -28.90
N LYS A 161 -3.46 -1.21 -29.76
CA LYS A 161 -4.63 -0.39 -29.44
C LYS A 161 -5.85 -1.20 -29.04
N SER A 162 -6.00 -2.41 -29.60
CA SER A 162 -7.09 -3.33 -29.24
C SER A 162 -6.92 -3.96 -27.85
N ARG A 163 -5.72 -3.87 -27.25
CA ARG A 163 -5.34 -4.52 -25.99
C ARG A 163 -5.09 -3.54 -24.83
N ILE A 164 -5.25 -2.24 -25.05
CA ILE A 164 -4.97 -1.22 -24.04
C ILE A 164 -6.29 -0.58 -23.58
N ILE A 165 -6.60 -0.70 -22.30
CA ILE A 165 -7.73 -0.08 -21.61
C ILE A 165 -7.19 0.97 -20.66
N ILE A 166 -7.81 2.14 -20.59
CA ILE A 166 -7.35 3.26 -19.77
C ILE A 166 -8.36 3.59 -18.68
N VAL A 167 -7.85 3.81 -17.46
CA VAL A 167 -8.59 4.40 -16.34
C VAL A 167 -7.87 5.66 -15.89
N THR A 168 -8.54 6.81 -15.98
CA THR A 168 -7.92 8.12 -15.74
C THR A 168 -8.96 9.18 -15.36
N ASP A 169 -8.51 10.35 -14.89
CA ASP A 169 -9.42 11.45 -14.60
C ASP A 169 -9.92 12.13 -15.89
N PRO A 170 -11.18 12.60 -15.93
CA PRO A 170 -11.73 13.25 -17.11
C PRO A 170 -10.93 14.51 -17.49
N GLY A 171 -10.61 14.67 -18.77
CA GLY A 171 -9.90 15.83 -19.30
C GLY A 171 -8.40 15.86 -19.04
N SER A 172 -7.83 14.84 -18.38
CA SER A 172 -6.39 14.70 -18.17
C SER A 172 -5.63 14.59 -19.51
N PRO A 173 -4.30 14.85 -19.53
CA PRO A 173 -3.49 14.59 -20.73
C PRO A 173 -3.62 13.14 -21.23
N LEU A 174 -3.70 12.17 -20.31
CA LEU A 174 -3.87 10.76 -20.66
C LEU A 174 -5.24 10.47 -21.25
N ASP A 175 -6.32 11.07 -20.73
CA ASP A 175 -7.67 10.92 -21.28
C ASP A 175 -7.71 11.36 -22.75
N LYS A 176 -7.20 12.56 -23.03
CA LYS A 176 -7.18 13.12 -24.39
C LYS A 176 -6.33 12.28 -25.33
N ALA A 177 -5.09 12.00 -24.94
CA ALA A 177 -4.14 11.25 -25.77
C ALA A 177 -4.64 9.82 -26.05
N SER A 178 -5.29 9.17 -25.08
CA SER A 178 -5.80 7.80 -25.22
C SER A 178 -6.98 7.71 -26.18
N ARG A 179 -7.88 8.69 -26.11
CA ARG A 179 -9.01 8.81 -27.04
C ARG A 179 -8.54 9.12 -28.47
N GLU A 180 -7.57 10.01 -28.62
CA GLU A 180 -6.94 10.31 -29.91
C GLU A 180 -6.17 9.12 -30.48
N ALA A 181 -5.45 8.38 -29.63
CA ALA A 181 -4.75 7.16 -30.02
C ALA A 181 -5.72 6.06 -30.46
N GLY A 182 -6.97 6.07 -29.98
CA GLY A 182 -7.97 5.06 -30.29
C GLY A 182 -7.74 3.76 -29.51
N TYR A 183 -7.30 3.86 -28.26
CA TYR A 183 -7.20 2.71 -27.36
C TYR A 183 -8.58 2.07 -27.12
N ARG A 184 -8.57 0.77 -26.79
CA ARG A 184 -9.75 -0.11 -26.77
C ARG A 184 -10.93 0.45 -25.99
N ALA A 185 -10.64 1.07 -24.85
CA ALA A 185 -11.62 1.78 -24.04
C ALA A 185 -10.92 2.80 -23.13
N VAL A 186 -11.67 3.85 -22.76
CA VAL A 186 -11.26 4.84 -21.76
C VAL A 186 -12.40 5.03 -20.78
N PHE A 187 -12.17 4.66 -19.52
CA PHE A 187 -13.07 4.88 -18.40
C PHE A 187 -12.58 6.07 -17.59
N ASN A 188 -13.48 7.02 -17.32
CA ASN A 188 -13.17 8.14 -16.45
C ASN A 188 -13.63 7.84 -15.03
N ALA A 189 -12.77 8.15 -14.06
CA ALA A 189 -13.10 8.11 -12.63
C ALA A 189 -13.70 9.45 -12.16
N ASP A 190 -14.17 9.50 -10.91
CA ASP A 190 -14.56 10.77 -10.28
C ASP A 190 -13.30 11.52 -9.81
N PRO A 191 -13.01 12.72 -10.35
CA PRO A 191 -11.84 13.50 -9.93
C PRO A 191 -11.93 14.00 -8.48
N ASN A 192 -13.12 13.96 -7.87
CA ASN A 192 -13.34 14.35 -6.47
C ASN A 192 -13.03 13.23 -5.46
N VAL A 193 -12.46 12.13 -5.91
CA VAL A 193 -12.06 11.00 -5.07
C VAL A 193 -10.53 10.98 -4.98
N GLY A 194 -9.98 10.82 -3.77
CA GLY A 194 -8.53 10.64 -3.53
C GLY A 194 -8.02 9.29 -4.07
N GLY A 195 -6.70 9.11 -4.27
CA GLY A 195 -6.16 7.86 -4.84
C GLY A 195 -6.43 6.66 -3.94
N ARG A 196 -6.08 6.78 -2.67
CA ARG A 196 -6.28 5.73 -1.65
C ARG A 196 -7.74 5.50 -1.23
N TYR A 197 -8.67 6.34 -1.69
CA TYR A 197 -10.13 6.23 -1.45
C TYR A 197 -10.88 5.80 -2.73
N SER A 198 -10.18 5.28 -3.74
CA SER A 198 -10.77 5.03 -5.07
C SER A 198 -11.21 3.59 -5.30
N ALA A 199 -11.26 2.75 -4.26
CA ALA A 199 -11.57 1.32 -4.36
C ALA A 199 -12.92 1.05 -5.04
N LEU A 200 -13.92 1.91 -4.78
CA LEU A 200 -15.27 1.78 -5.34
C LEU A 200 -15.50 2.61 -6.61
N THR A 201 -14.43 3.11 -7.23
CA THR A 201 -14.51 3.90 -8.48
C THR A 201 -14.06 3.07 -9.68
N ALA A 202 -13.99 3.68 -10.87
CA ALA A 202 -13.39 3.06 -12.05
C ALA A 202 -11.99 2.45 -11.79
N PHE A 203 -11.20 3.03 -10.87
CA PHE A 203 -9.88 2.52 -10.50
C PHE A 203 -9.92 1.11 -9.90
N GLY A 204 -10.89 0.82 -9.04
CA GLY A 204 -11.09 -0.52 -8.47
C GLY A 204 -11.90 -1.45 -9.37
N LEU A 205 -12.94 -0.92 -10.00
CA LEU A 205 -13.97 -1.72 -10.67
C LEU A 205 -13.58 -2.18 -12.06
N VAL A 206 -12.90 -1.35 -12.86
CA VAL A 206 -12.53 -1.70 -14.24
C VAL A 206 -11.58 -2.90 -14.26
N PRO A 207 -10.41 -2.88 -13.60
CA PRO A 207 -9.51 -4.04 -13.62
C PRO A 207 -10.16 -5.29 -13.00
N SER A 208 -10.88 -5.16 -11.88
CA SER A 208 -11.53 -6.30 -11.21
C SER A 208 -12.66 -6.91 -12.05
N GLY A 209 -13.53 -6.07 -12.61
CA GLY A 209 -14.65 -6.52 -13.44
C GLY A 209 -14.21 -7.12 -14.77
N LEU A 210 -13.17 -6.56 -15.41
CA LEU A 210 -12.56 -7.15 -16.60
C LEU A 210 -11.88 -8.49 -16.31
N ALA A 211 -11.29 -8.66 -15.12
CA ALA A 211 -10.72 -9.94 -14.68
C ALA A 211 -11.80 -10.99 -14.40
N GLY A 212 -13.01 -10.55 -14.02
CA GLY A 212 -14.18 -11.43 -13.86
C GLY A 212 -14.85 -11.39 -12.49
N VAL A 213 -14.47 -10.46 -11.62
CA VAL A 213 -15.14 -10.25 -10.32
C VAL A 213 -16.59 -9.80 -10.53
N ASP A 214 -17.50 -10.25 -9.67
CA ASP A 214 -18.88 -9.76 -9.61
C ASP A 214 -18.92 -8.37 -8.97
N ILE A 215 -18.63 -7.36 -9.80
CA ILE A 215 -18.58 -5.96 -9.37
C ILE A 215 -19.97 -5.38 -9.07
N GLN A 216 -21.07 -6.02 -9.50
CA GLN A 216 -22.41 -5.59 -9.14
C GLN A 216 -22.67 -5.92 -7.67
N ALA A 217 -22.48 -7.19 -7.29
CA ALA A 217 -22.64 -7.62 -5.90
C ALA A 217 -21.70 -6.87 -4.95
N PHE A 218 -20.48 -6.57 -5.41
CA PHE A 218 -19.51 -5.78 -4.66
C PHE A 218 -19.99 -4.34 -4.38
N LEU A 219 -20.58 -3.67 -5.37
CA LEU A 219 -21.13 -2.32 -5.19
C LEU A 219 -22.41 -2.31 -4.34
N ASP A 220 -23.27 -3.31 -4.50
CA ASP A 220 -24.49 -3.45 -3.71
C ASP A 220 -24.13 -3.61 -2.21
N GLU A 221 -23.11 -4.41 -1.89
CA GLU A 221 -22.60 -4.55 -0.52
C GLU A 221 -22.03 -3.22 0.03
N ALA A 222 -21.28 -2.47 -0.77
CA ALA A 222 -20.75 -1.18 -0.35
C ALA A 222 -21.85 -0.12 -0.12
N GLU A 223 -22.93 -0.15 -0.90
CA GLU A 223 -24.09 0.74 -0.73
C GLU A 223 -24.83 0.43 0.58
N GLU A 224 -25.04 -0.85 0.92
CA GLU A 224 -25.58 -1.26 2.23
C GLU A 224 -24.70 -0.76 3.39
N ALA A 225 -23.36 -0.87 3.26
CA ALA A 225 -22.44 -0.37 4.27
C ALA A 225 -22.50 1.17 4.42
N ALA A 226 -22.63 1.90 3.30
CA ALA A 226 -22.72 3.35 3.29
C ALA A 226 -23.96 3.86 4.07
N GLU A 227 -25.10 3.18 3.94
CA GLU A 227 -26.32 3.53 4.67
C GLU A 227 -26.11 3.43 6.19
N ILE A 228 -25.50 2.34 6.66
CA ILE A 228 -25.21 2.12 8.09
C ILE A 228 -24.21 3.15 8.62
N LEU A 229 -23.17 3.43 7.84
CA LEU A 229 -22.11 4.37 8.22
C LEU A 229 -22.58 5.83 8.28
N ASN A 230 -23.70 6.17 7.64
CA ASN A 230 -24.29 7.51 7.63
C ASN A 230 -25.11 7.82 8.90
N GLU A 231 -25.21 6.90 9.85
CA GLU A 231 -25.95 7.13 11.10
C GLU A 231 -25.04 7.65 12.22
N ASP A 232 -25.40 8.77 12.84
CA ASP A 232 -24.76 9.27 14.07
C ASP A 232 -25.24 8.45 15.28
N ALA A 233 -24.69 7.26 15.44
CA ALA A 233 -25.03 6.31 16.48
C ALA A 233 -23.78 5.77 17.19
N ALA A 234 -23.92 5.33 18.44
CA ALA A 234 -22.81 4.72 19.19
C ALA A 234 -22.39 3.37 18.60
N GLU A 235 -23.32 2.70 17.91
CA GLU A 235 -23.12 1.42 17.24
C GLU A 235 -22.48 1.56 15.85
N ASN A 236 -22.22 2.79 15.38
CA ASN A 236 -21.59 3.02 14.08
C ASN A 236 -20.13 2.53 14.11
N ILE A 237 -19.87 1.40 13.45
CA ILE A 237 -18.57 0.73 13.41
C ILE A 237 -17.46 1.59 12.80
N GLY A 238 -17.79 2.50 11.88
CA GLY A 238 -16.82 3.43 11.30
C GLY A 238 -16.37 4.50 12.30
N LEU A 239 -17.31 5.04 13.09
CA LEU A 239 -16.97 5.94 14.20
C LEU A 239 -16.17 5.20 15.27
N ALA A 240 -16.55 3.96 15.58
CA ALA A 240 -15.85 3.16 16.58
C ALA A 240 -14.41 2.84 16.15
N LEU A 241 -14.22 2.27 14.96
CA LEU A 241 -12.88 1.99 14.43
C LEU A 241 -12.05 3.27 14.31
N GLY A 242 -12.60 4.35 13.76
CA GLY A 242 -11.87 5.63 13.64
C GLY A 242 -11.43 6.21 14.99
N THR A 243 -12.24 6.01 16.02
CA THR A 243 -11.91 6.38 17.40
C THR A 243 -10.80 5.52 17.98
N ALA A 244 -10.82 4.21 17.74
CA ALA A 244 -9.75 3.31 18.18
C ALA A 244 -8.42 3.64 17.49
N LEU A 245 -8.44 3.99 16.19
CA LEU A 245 -7.25 4.36 15.45
C LEU A 245 -6.67 5.72 15.90
N GLY A 246 -7.50 6.76 16.06
CA GLY A 246 -7.02 8.12 16.28
C GLY A 246 -7.15 8.68 17.71
N GLY A 247 -7.86 7.99 18.60
CA GLY A 247 -8.31 8.52 19.90
C GLY A 247 -7.67 7.90 21.14
N THR A 248 -6.73 6.96 20.98
CA THR A 248 -6.04 6.35 22.13
C THR A 248 -5.09 7.33 22.81
N ASN A 249 -4.91 7.22 24.12
CA ASN A 249 -4.02 8.08 24.90
C ASN A 249 -3.25 7.28 25.98
N PRO A 250 -1.90 7.16 25.89
CA PRO A 250 -1.06 7.61 24.77
C PRO A 250 -1.47 6.94 23.45
N LEU A 251 -1.19 7.60 22.33
CA LEU A 251 -1.57 7.10 21.01
C LEU A 251 -0.85 5.78 20.71
N ARG A 252 -1.62 4.74 20.46
CA ARG A 252 -1.14 3.47 19.90
C ARG A 252 -0.94 3.64 18.40
N ASN A 253 0.23 4.15 18.05
CA ASN A 253 0.53 4.57 16.69
C ASN A 253 1.07 3.46 15.78
N LYS A 254 1.07 2.19 16.21
CA LYS A 254 1.30 1.03 15.33
C LYS A 254 0.05 0.17 15.31
N ILE A 255 -0.60 0.09 14.16
CA ILE A 255 -1.85 -0.63 13.96
C ILE A 255 -1.53 -1.95 13.29
N VAL A 256 -1.46 -3.01 14.08
CA VAL A 256 -1.19 -4.36 13.58
C VAL A 256 -2.49 -4.92 13.02
N ILE A 257 -2.56 -5.12 11.71
CA ILE A 257 -3.74 -5.65 11.03
C ILE A 257 -3.50 -7.12 10.76
N ALA A 258 -4.24 -7.99 11.44
CA ALA A 258 -4.13 -9.44 11.33
C ALA A 258 -5.35 -10.03 10.62
N GLU A 259 -5.12 -10.75 9.52
CA GLU A 259 -6.14 -11.63 8.94
C GLU A 259 -6.30 -12.84 9.88
N ASP A 260 -7.47 -12.98 10.49
CA ASP A 260 -7.75 -13.98 11.51
C ASP A 260 -9.07 -14.71 11.17
N GLY A 261 -9.14 -15.22 9.94
CA GLY A 261 -10.24 -16.05 9.46
C GLY A 261 -11.42 -15.30 8.85
N SER A 262 -11.29 -14.02 8.53
CA SER A 262 -12.27 -13.27 7.73
C SER A 262 -12.46 -13.82 6.32
N GLY A 263 -11.43 -14.47 5.76
CA GLY A 263 -11.40 -14.93 4.37
C GLY A 263 -11.09 -13.82 3.36
N ILE A 264 -10.75 -12.62 3.82
CA ILE A 264 -10.34 -11.50 2.96
C ILE A 264 -8.84 -11.57 2.70
N VAL A 265 -8.44 -11.68 1.43
CA VAL A 265 -7.04 -11.89 1.05
C VAL A 265 -6.37 -10.56 0.73
N GLY A 266 -5.29 -10.23 1.45
CA GLY A 266 -4.46 -9.05 1.19
C GLY A 266 -5.05 -7.73 1.68
N PHE A 267 -6.10 -7.74 2.51
CA PHE A 267 -6.76 -6.52 2.99
C PHE A 267 -5.79 -5.52 3.64
N ALA A 268 -4.91 -6.04 4.50
CA ALA A 268 -3.95 -5.23 5.23
C ALA A 268 -3.00 -4.46 4.31
N ASP A 269 -2.62 -5.01 3.15
CA ASP A 269 -1.79 -4.31 2.15
C ASP A 269 -2.50 -3.07 1.60
N TRP A 270 -3.80 -3.18 1.29
CA TRP A 270 -4.61 -2.04 0.83
C TRP A 270 -4.82 -1.01 1.95
N ALA A 271 -5.19 -1.49 3.15
CA ALA A 271 -5.39 -0.63 4.31
C ALA A 271 -4.11 0.12 4.69
N GLU A 272 -2.93 -0.47 4.43
CA GLU A 272 -1.63 0.14 4.67
C GLU A 272 -1.53 1.52 4.02
N GLN A 273 -1.84 1.60 2.72
CA GLN A 273 -1.80 2.86 1.99
C GLN A 273 -2.83 3.85 2.54
N LEU A 274 -4.07 3.38 2.69
CA LEU A 274 -5.17 4.22 3.14
C LEU A 274 -4.82 4.95 4.43
N ILE A 275 -4.30 4.22 5.41
CA ILE A 275 -4.02 4.74 6.74
C ILE A 275 -2.73 5.55 6.76
N ALA A 276 -1.63 5.00 6.24
CA ALA A 276 -0.31 5.63 6.34
C ALA A 276 -0.25 6.94 5.54
N GLU A 277 -0.83 6.95 4.33
CA GLU A 277 -0.82 8.13 3.46
C GLU A 277 -1.84 9.19 3.92
N SER A 278 -2.92 8.78 4.57
CA SER A 278 -3.86 9.74 5.17
C SER A 278 -3.32 10.35 6.45
N THR A 279 -2.66 9.57 7.31
CA THR A 279 -2.37 10.00 8.69
C THR A 279 -0.94 10.45 8.96
N GLY A 280 0.05 9.97 8.21
CA GLY A 280 1.46 10.19 8.47
C GLY A 280 1.98 11.57 8.09
N LYS A 281 1.58 12.62 8.83
CA LYS A 281 1.84 14.03 8.52
C LYS A 281 2.08 14.83 9.80
N LEU A 282 2.73 15.98 9.67
CA LEU A 282 2.97 16.92 10.78
C LEU A 282 3.66 16.27 12.00
N GLY A 283 4.47 15.23 11.78
CA GLY A 283 5.14 14.49 12.85
C GLY A 283 4.21 13.59 13.68
N THR A 284 2.98 13.35 13.23
CA THR A 284 1.99 12.47 13.85
C THR A 284 1.46 11.45 12.82
N GLY A 285 0.57 10.56 13.27
CA GLY A 285 -0.09 9.54 12.44
C GLY A 285 -0.04 8.15 13.06
N VAL A 286 -0.65 7.21 12.36
CA VAL A 286 -0.65 5.78 12.71
C VAL A 286 0.01 4.96 11.60
N LEU A 287 0.90 4.05 11.98
CA LEU A 287 1.61 3.14 11.09
C LEU A 287 0.85 1.80 11.03
N PRO A 288 0.22 1.46 9.90
CA PRO A 288 -0.27 0.11 9.68
C PRO A 288 0.89 -0.89 9.55
N VAL A 289 0.73 -2.05 10.17
CA VAL A 289 1.67 -3.16 10.18
C VAL A 289 0.91 -4.40 9.73
N VAL A 290 1.21 -4.87 8.52
CA VAL A 290 0.65 -6.11 7.97
C VAL A 290 1.23 -7.30 8.72
N ALA A 291 0.40 -8.16 9.31
CA ALA A 291 0.87 -9.26 10.15
C ALA A 291 -0.03 -10.50 10.03
N GLY A 292 0.52 -11.66 10.36
CA GLY A 292 -0.26 -12.87 10.61
C GLY A 292 -0.81 -12.89 12.04
N PRO A 293 -1.81 -13.73 12.35
CA PRO A 293 -2.43 -13.81 13.67
C PRO A 293 -1.46 -14.31 14.77
N THR A 294 -0.33 -14.92 14.37
CA THR A 294 0.72 -15.41 15.26
C THR A 294 2.02 -14.62 15.17
N SER A 295 2.04 -13.50 14.43
CA SER A 295 3.26 -12.69 14.28
C SER A 295 3.65 -12.03 15.61
N PRO A 296 4.96 -11.75 15.83
CA PRO A 296 5.44 -11.25 17.12
C PRO A 296 4.72 -10.00 17.61
N GLU A 297 4.35 -9.08 16.72
CA GLU A 297 3.68 -7.82 17.06
C GLU A 297 2.32 -8.04 17.71
N VAL A 298 1.59 -9.08 17.30
CA VAL A 298 0.27 -9.45 17.88
C VAL A 298 0.43 -9.84 19.34
N THR A 299 1.49 -10.57 19.68
CA THR A 299 1.75 -11.05 21.05
C THR A 299 2.67 -10.16 21.87
N SER A 300 3.25 -9.12 21.26
CA SER A 300 4.33 -8.32 21.86
C SER A 300 3.91 -7.59 23.14
N GLY A 301 2.64 -7.21 23.24
CA GLY A 301 2.13 -6.36 24.32
C GLY A 301 2.71 -4.94 24.33
N ALA A 302 3.36 -4.51 23.23
CA ALA A 302 3.98 -3.20 23.15
C ALA A 302 2.94 -2.08 23.41
N ALA A 303 3.32 -1.10 24.24
CA ALA A 303 2.40 -0.08 24.76
C ALA A 303 1.83 0.85 23.66
N ASP A 304 2.50 0.88 22.52
CA ASP A 304 2.21 1.71 21.36
C ASP A 304 1.60 0.93 20.18
N VAL A 305 1.29 -0.35 20.38
CA VAL A 305 0.63 -1.23 19.40
C VAL A 305 -0.86 -1.36 19.71
N LEU A 306 -1.70 -1.25 18.69
CA LEU A 306 -3.09 -1.69 18.68
C LEU A 306 -3.22 -2.83 17.67
N VAL A 307 -3.74 -3.99 18.10
CA VAL A 307 -4.03 -5.10 17.18
C VAL A 307 -5.46 -4.98 16.68
N VAL A 308 -5.66 -5.08 15.37
CA VAL A 308 -6.97 -5.15 14.73
C VAL A 308 -7.08 -6.48 13.98
N ARG A 309 -7.93 -7.37 14.47
CA ARG A 309 -8.20 -8.69 13.90
C ARG A 309 -9.36 -8.59 12.93
N LEU A 310 -9.14 -9.02 11.68
CA LEU A 310 -10.17 -9.23 10.69
C LEU A 310 -10.71 -10.64 10.87
N VAL A 311 -11.96 -10.78 11.30
CA VAL A 311 -12.53 -12.07 11.71
C VAL A 311 -13.78 -12.41 10.89
N ALA A 312 -14.17 -13.69 10.89
CA ALA A 312 -15.46 -14.10 10.34
C ALA A 312 -16.61 -13.53 11.17
N ALA A 313 -17.76 -13.32 10.53
CA ALA A 313 -18.93 -12.71 11.14
C ALA A 313 -19.59 -13.55 12.27
N ASP A 314 -19.27 -14.84 12.34
CA ASP A 314 -19.71 -15.80 13.36
C ASP A 314 -18.55 -16.27 14.25
N ALA A 315 -17.37 -15.66 14.13
CA ALA A 315 -16.23 -15.98 14.97
C ALA A 315 -16.46 -15.55 16.42
N ASP A 316 -16.11 -16.44 17.36
CA ASP A 316 -16.03 -16.13 18.79
C ASP A 316 -14.57 -15.85 19.12
N VAL A 317 -14.21 -14.56 19.22
CA VAL A 317 -12.82 -14.11 19.37
C VAL A 317 -12.62 -13.57 20.77
N GLU A 318 -11.76 -14.22 21.56
CA GLU A 318 -11.31 -13.70 22.85
C GLU A 318 -10.23 -12.63 22.60
N LEU A 319 -10.60 -11.36 22.80
CA LEU A 319 -9.68 -10.24 22.65
C LEU A 319 -8.69 -10.14 23.81
N GLY A 320 -7.43 -9.87 23.47
CA GLY A 320 -6.39 -9.49 24.43
C GLY A 320 -6.61 -8.10 25.04
N ASP A 321 -5.63 -7.56 25.76
CA ASP A 321 -5.79 -6.30 26.51
C ASP A 321 -5.96 -5.07 25.61
N ASN A 322 -5.37 -5.03 24.41
CA ASN A 322 -5.44 -3.85 23.51
C ASN A 322 -5.68 -4.29 22.07
N GLU A 323 -6.84 -4.91 21.87
CA GLU A 323 -7.23 -5.46 20.59
C GLU A 323 -8.60 -4.97 20.15
N VAL A 324 -8.82 -5.02 18.85
CA VAL A 324 -10.10 -4.82 18.17
C VAL A 324 -10.37 -6.06 17.32
N ALA A 325 -11.57 -6.60 17.36
CA ALA A 325 -12.07 -7.53 16.36
C ALA A 325 -13.09 -6.81 15.48
N ILE A 326 -13.00 -7.01 14.17
CA ILE A 326 -13.96 -6.46 13.23
C ILE A 326 -14.33 -7.50 12.16
N ALA A 327 -15.62 -7.64 11.90
CA ALA A 327 -16.16 -8.54 10.89
C ALA A 327 -17.00 -7.79 9.85
N GLY A 328 -16.97 -8.28 8.61
CA GLY A 328 -17.74 -7.75 7.49
C GLY A 328 -17.21 -8.27 6.16
N GLY A 329 -18.02 -8.16 5.10
CA GLY A 329 -17.54 -8.46 3.75
C GLY A 329 -16.51 -7.42 3.27
N LEU A 330 -15.81 -7.74 2.19
CA LEU A 330 -14.71 -6.90 1.71
C LEU A 330 -15.16 -5.47 1.36
N ALA A 331 -16.28 -5.33 0.66
CA ALA A 331 -16.76 -4.01 0.24
C ALA A 331 -17.15 -3.17 1.46
N THR A 332 -17.76 -3.82 2.46
CA THR A 332 -18.07 -3.20 3.73
C THR A 332 -16.80 -2.76 4.47
N GLN A 333 -15.81 -3.64 4.59
CA GLN A 333 -14.53 -3.30 5.24
C GLN A 333 -13.85 -2.12 4.53
N MET A 334 -13.86 -2.08 3.19
CA MET A 334 -13.30 -0.95 2.47
C MET A 334 -13.99 0.38 2.83
N MET A 335 -15.33 0.40 2.86
CA MET A 335 -16.10 1.59 3.30
C MET A 335 -15.82 1.97 4.76
N VAL A 336 -15.81 1.00 5.66
CA VAL A 336 -15.62 1.21 7.10
C VAL A 336 -14.23 1.80 7.36
N TRP A 337 -13.19 1.28 6.72
CA TRP A 337 -11.83 1.74 6.93
C TRP A 337 -11.55 3.09 6.27
N GLU A 338 -12.14 3.37 5.10
CA GLU A 338 -12.10 4.71 4.50
C GLU A 338 -12.73 5.75 5.44
N PHE A 339 -13.92 5.44 5.96
CA PHE A 339 -14.60 6.30 6.92
C PHE A 339 -13.82 6.45 8.24
N ALA A 340 -13.35 5.35 8.82
CA ALA A 340 -12.59 5.34 10.06
C ALA A 340 -11.30 6.15 9.93
N THR A 341 -10.62 6.09 8.79
CA THR A 341 -9.40 6.87 8.53
C THR A 341 -9.69 8.37 8.51
N ALA A 342 -10.82 8.78 7.93
CA ALA A 342 -11.26 10.18 7.94
C ALA A 342 -11.58 10.68 9.37
N VAL A 343 -12.22 9.86 10.19
CA VAL A 343 -12.50 10.13 11.61
C VAL A 343 -11.19 10.20 12.41
N ALA A 344 -10.27 9.28 12.21
CA ALA A 344 -8.96 9.27 12.86
C ALA A 344 -8.17 10.55 12.52
N GLY A 345 -8.20 10.98 11.25
CA GLY A 345 -7.59 12.25 10.82
C GLY A 345 -8.13 13.46 11.60
N ARG A 346 -9.45 13.49 11.87
CA ARG A 346 -10.07 14.54 12.70
C ARG A 346 -9.56 14.50 14.14
N LEU A 347 -9.50 13.32 14.77
CA LEU A 347 -9.02 13.18 16.15
C LEU A 347 -7.54 13.53 16.30
N LEU A 348 -6.73 13.22 15.28
CA LEU A 348 -5.31 13.56 15.21
C LEU A 348 -5.04 15.02 14.83
N GLY A 349 -6.07 15.78 14.42
CA GLY A 349 -5.94 17.19 14.03
C GLY A 349 -5.20 17.41 12.72
N ILE A 350 -5.39 16.51 11.75
CA ILE A 350 -4.70 16.52 10.46
C ILE A 350 -5.69 16.46 9.29
N ASN A 351 -5.21 16.82 8.09
CA ASN A 351 -5.92 16.59 6.85
C ASN A 351 -5.73 15.14 6.37
N PRO A 352 -6.79 14.30 6.27
CA PRO A 352 -6.64 12.93 5.81
C PRO A 352 -6.52 12.80 4.28
N TYR A 353 -6.70 13.89 3.51
CA TYR A 353 -6.84 13.81 2.05
C TYR A 353 -5.64 14.32 1.24
N ASP A 354 -4.77 15.15 1.82
CA ASP A 354 -3.52 15.58 1.16
C ASP A 354 -2.39 14.53 1.28
N GLN A 355 -1.23 14.83 0.69
CA GLN A 355 -0.03 13.96 0.71
C GLN A 355 1.25 14.76 0.38
N PRO A 356 1.70 15.65 1.27
CA PRO A 356 2.79 16.58 0.93
C PRO A 356 4.16 15.91 0.78
N ASP A 357 4.40 14.76 1.43
CA ASP A 357 5.76 14.20 1.55
C ASP A 357 6.09 13.10 0.53
N VAL A 358 5.11 12.63 -0.25
CA VAL A 358 5.34 11.64 -1.31
C VAL A 358 6.13 12.22 -2.49
N GLU A 359 6.01 13.52 -2.75
CA GLU A 359 6.63 14.16 -3.91
C GLU A 359 8.15 14.29 -3.77
N ALA A 360 8.68 14.38 -2.55
CA ALA A 360 10.13 14.53 -2.32
C ALA A 360 10.93 13.36 -2.91
N ALA A 361 10.47 12.12 -2.70
CA ALA A 361 11.12 10.93 -3.28
C ALA A 361 11.03 10.90 -4.81
N LYS A 362 9.89 11.32 -5.38
CA LYS A 362 9.71 11.40 -6.83
C LYS A 362 10.65 12.42 -7.47
N VAL A 363 10.82 13.58 -6.83
CA VAL A 363 11.76 14.61 -7.27
C VAL A 363 13.20 14.11 -7.16
N ALA A 364 13.57 13.48 -6.06
CA ALA A 364 14.90 12.91 -5.88
C ALA A 364 15.22 11.83 -6.92
N ALA A 365 14.31 10.88 -7.14
CA ALA A 365 14.46 9.83 -8.15
C ALA A 365 14.60 10.40 -9.58
N ARG A 366 13.75 11.38 -9.95
CA ARG A 366 13.86 12.07 -11.25
C ARG A 366 15.20 12.79 -11.41
N GLY A 367 15.65 13.49 -10.37
CA GLY A 367 16.95 14.16 -10.39
C GLY A 367 18.11 13.18 -10.60
N LEU A 368 18.03 11.97 -10.03
CA LEU A 368 19.02 10.91 -10.25
C LEU A 368 18.97 10.35 -11.67
N LEU A 369 17.78 10.19 -12.25
CA LEU A 369 17.62 9.74 -13.65
C LEU A 369 18.15 10.79 -14.64
N ASP A 370 17.91 12.08 -14.38
CA ASP A 370 18.38 13.16 -15.23
C ASP A 370 19.91 13.36 -15.14
N ALA A 371 20.48 13.24 -13.93
CA ALA A 371 21.90 13.47 -13.70
C ALA A 371 22.79 12.27 -13.99
N GLN A 372 22.23 11.03 -13.96
CA GLN A 372 22.95 9.75 -14.09
C GLN A 372 24.28 9.72 -13.31
N PRO A 373 24.27 10.01 -11.99
CA PRO A 373 25.50 10.08 -11.22
C PRO A 373 26.14 8.69 -11.10
N LYS A 374 27.46 8.67 -10.88
CA LYS A 374 28.15 7.42 -10.53
C LYS A 374 27.57 6.84 -9.22
N PRO A 375 27.37 5.53 -9.12
CA PRO A 375 26.89 4.90 -7.89
C PRO A 375 27.77 5.24 -6.69
N THR A 376 27.14 5.49 -5.53
CA THR A 376 27.86 5.61 -4.27
C THR A 376 28.58 4.29 -3.97
N PRO A 377 29.91 4.31 -3.71
CA PRO A 377 30.66 3.11 -3.36
C PRO A 377 30.07 2.42 -2.13
N ALA A 378 30.21 1.09 -2.09
CA ALA A 378 29.90 0.33 -0.88
C ALA A 378 30.86 0.72 0.25
N ALA A 379 30.38 0.70 1.49
CA ALA A 379 31.24 0.82 2.67
C ALA A 379 32.17 -0.40 2.76
N PHE A 380 31.62 -1.58 2.50
CA PHE A 380 32.33 -2.85 2.34
C PHE A 380 31.44 -3.86 1.59
N VAL A 381 32.02 -5.01 1.25
CA VAL A 381 31.33 -6.14 0.60
C VAL A 381 31.52 -7.38 1.47
N ASP A 382 30.43 -8.09 1.72
CA ASP A 382 30.42 -9.34 2.48
C ASP A 382 29.63 -10.40 1.71
N GLY A 383 30.32 -11.39 1.16
CA GLY A 383 29.70 -12.42 0.31
C GLY A 383 29.02 -11.80 -0.92
N ALA A 384 27.72 -12.06 -1.07
CA ALA A 384 26.89 -11.54 -2.15
C ALA A 384 26.30 -10.15 -1.86
N ILE A 385 26.60 -9.55 -0.71
CA ILE A 385 25.98 -8.32 -0.22
C ILE A 385 26.98 -7.16 -0.21
N GLU A 386 26.67 -6.09 -0.94
CA GLU A 386 27.33 -4.80 -0.77
C GLU A 386 26.58 -3.96 0.28
N VAL A 387 27.32 -3.49 1.29
CA VAL A 387 26.74 -2.77 2.42
C VAL A 387 26.97 -1.27 2.28
N ARG A 388 25.93 -0.47 2.50
CA ARG A 388 25.98 1.00 2.55
C ARG A 388 25.14 1.50 3.73
N GLY A 389 25.65 2.46 4.47
CA GLY A 389 24.95 3.06 5.62
C GLY A 389 25.66 4.32 6.09
N GLY A 390 25.17 4.91 7.18
CA GLY A 390 25.75 6.12 7.77
C GLY A 390 26.87 5.83 8.78
N ASP A 391 27.33 6.87 9.46
CA ASP A 391 28.39 6.80 10.48
C ASP A 391 28.02 5.90 11.67
N TRP A 392 26.73 5.63 11.87
CA TRP A 392 26.22 4.72 12.91
C TRP A 392 26.60 3.25 12.68
N LEU A 393 27.15 2.88 11.51
CA LEU A 393 27.71 1.54 11.27
C LEU A 393 28.90 1.20 12.19
N ARG A 394 29.55 2.21 12.81
CA ARG A 394 30.60 2.05 13.85
C ARG A 394 31.71 1.04 13.52
N GLY A 395 32.05 0.90 12.24
CA GLY A 395 33.12 0.01 11.77
C GLY A 395 32.72 -1.46 11.58
N ALA A 396 31.43 -1.76 11.46
CA ALA A 396 30.95 -3.07 11.01
C ALA A 396 31.73 -3.56 9.78
N ALA A 397 32.13 -4.84 9.80
CA ALA A 397 32.91 -5.50 8.76
C ALA A 397 32.14 -6.63 8.07
N THR A 398 31.00 -7.05 8.62
CA THR A 398 30.09 -8.05 8.03
C THR A 398 28.69 -7.48 7.87
N ALA A 399 27.90 -8.06 6.95
CA ALA A 399 26.51 -7.69 6.78
C ALA A 399 25.68 -7.97 8.05
N GLU A 400 26.03 -9.04 8.79
CA GLU A 400 25.43 -9.35 10.08
C GLU A 400 25.66 -8.25 11.12
N GLU A 401 26.91 -7.78 11.26
CA GLU A 401 27.25 -6.66 12.15
C GLU A 401 26.54 -5.37 11.73
N ALA A 402 26.38 -5.12 10.43
CA ALA A 402 25.66 -3.97 9.93
C ALA A 402 24.16 -4.01 10.25
N VAL A 403 23.51 -5.18 10.08
CA VAL A 403 22.11 -5.38 10.49
C VAL A 403 21.98 -5.22 12.00
N GLY A 404 22.87 -5.81 12.80
CA GLY A 404 22.89 -5.62 14.25
C GLY A 404 23.08 -4.16 14.66
N ALA A 405 23.96 -3.42 13.98
CA ALA A 405 24.17 -1.99 14.22
C ALA A 405 22.93 -1.16 13.89
N LEU A 406 22.18 -1.51 12.82
CA LEU A 406 20.91 -0.87 12.48
C LEU A 406 19.87 -1.13 13.57
N LEU A 407 19.70 -2.38 13.99
CA LEU A 407 18.74 -2.74 15.05
C LEU A 407 19.07 -2.03 16.37
N GLY A 408 20.35 -1.83 16.67
CA GLY A 408 20.79 -1.05 17.83
C GLY A 408 20.51 0.46 17.76
N THR A 409 19.90 0.96 16.68
CA THR A 409 19.39 2.35 16.58
C THR A 409 17.91 2.48 16.90
N LEU A 410 17.20 1.37 17.15
CA LEU A 410 15.80 1.39 17.57
C LEU A 410 15.68 1.84 19.03
N ASP A 411 14.75 2.76 19.28
CA ASP A 411 14.27 3.15 20.61
C ASP A 411 12.94 2.45 20.95
N ASP A 412 12.47 2.63 22.20
CA ASP A 412 11.26 1.97 22.74
C ASP A 412 9.97 2.26 21.95
N ASP A 413 9.88 3.39 21.25
CA ASP A 413 8.75 3.77 20.40
C ASP A 413 9.07 3.64 18.90
N SER A 414 10.27 3.17 18.54
CA SER A 414 10.67 3.05 17.13
C SER A 414 9.99 1.90 16.42
N TYR A 415 10.10 1.87 15.09
CA TYR A 415 9.76 0.73 14.26
C TYR A 415 10.86 0.50 13.22
N LEU A 416 10.98 -0.74 12.76
CA LEU A 416 11.82 -1.08 11.62
C LEU A 416 10.94 -1.18 10.36
N SER A 417 11.41 -0.65 9.24
CA SER A 417 10.78 -0.88 7.93
C SER A 417 11.77 -1.52 6.98
N VAL A 418 11.38 -2.66 6.41
CA VAL A 418 12.12 -3.34 5.35
C VAL A 418 11.58 -2.89 4.00
N HIS A 419 12.44 -2.29 3.17
CA HIS A 419 12.11 -1.79 1.84
C HIS A 419 12.80 -2.67 0.78
N ALA A 420 12.07 -3.58 0.16
CA ALA A 420 12.62 -4.53 -0.82
C ALA A 420 12.32 -4.08 -2.25
N TYR A 421 13.30 -3.47 -2.92
CA TYR A 421 13.23 -3.16 -4.36
C TYR A 421 13.65 -4.39 -5.15
N PHE A 422 12.67 -5.27 -5.42
CA PHE A 422 12.89 -6.62 -5.93
C PHE A 422 11.70 -7.14 -6.73
N ASP A 423 11.87 -8.29 -7.38
CA ASP A 423 10.77 -9.09 -7.92
C ASP A 423 10.03 -9.82 -6.79
N ARG A 424 8.84 -9.30 -6.43
CA ARG A 424 8.00 -9.83 -5.34
C ARG A 424 7.43 -11.21 -5.62
N LEU A 425 7.33 -11.61 -6.88
CA LEU A 425 6.70 -12.88 -7.27
C LEU A 425 7.73 -14.01 -7.26
N ALA A 426 8.93 -13.74 -7.79
CA ALA A 426 9.99 -14.73 -7.84
C ALA A 426 10.69 -14.94 -6.48
N PHE A 427 10.65 -13.95 -5.59
CA PHE A 427 11.34 -13.95 -4.29
C PHE A 427 10.42 -13.62 -3.11
N ALA A 428 9.16 -14.08 -3.17
CA ALA A 428 8.18 -13.86 -2.12
C ALA A 428 8.68 -14.30 -0.73
N GLU A 429 9.56 -15.30 -0.66
CA GLU A 429 10.18 -15.79 0.57
C GLU A 429 11.00 -14.74 1.33
N LEU A 430 11.42 -13.65 0.67
CA LEU A 430 12.13 -12.57 1.33
C LEU A 430 11.26 -11.85 2.36
N GLU A 431 9.93 -11.84 2.18
CA GLU A 431 8.98 -11.30 3.16
C GLU A 431 9.06 -12.02 4.52
N GLY A 432 9.44 -13.31 4.49
CA GLY A 432 9.58 -14.15 5.67
C GLY A 432 10.66 -13.70 6.66
N ILE A 433 11.48 -12.70 6.33
CA ILE A 433 12.46 -12.12 7.27
C ILE A 433 11.82 -11.17 8.29
N ARG A 434 10.60 -10.68 8.03
CA ARG A 434 9.92 -9.68 8.85
C ARG A 434 9.70 -10.16 10.29
N ASP A 435 9.07 -11.32 10.46
CA ASP A 435 8.75 -11.87 11.79
C ASP A 435 10.01 -12.17 12.62
N PRO A 436 11.07 -12.80 12.08
CA PRO A 436 12.34 -12.91 12.77
C PRO A 436 12.95 -11.55 13.20
N LEU A 437 12.87 -10.53 12.35
CA LEU A 437 13.34 -9.18 12.69
C LEU A 437 12.49 -8.55 13.81
N ALA A 438 11.17 -8.74 13.80
CA ALA A 438 10.28 -8.29 14.86
C ALA A 438 10.58 -8.98 16.19
N GLY A 439 10.82 -10.29 16.16
CA GLY A 439 11.23 -11.06 17.33
C GLY A 439 12.58 -10.63 17.91
N VAL A 440 13.58 -10.34 17.05
CA VAL A 440 14.91 -9.87 17.50
C VAL A 440 14.84 -8.46 18.05
N SER A 441 14.12 -7.57 17.38
CA SER A 441 14.07 -6.15 17.75
C SER A 441 13.15 -5.88 18.93
N GLY A 442 12.14 -6.73 19.16
CA GLY A 442 11.06 -6.46 20.11
C GLY A 442 10.20 -5.26 19.70
N ARG A 443 10.34 -4.78 18.45
CA ARG A 443 9.66 -3.61 17.91
C ARG A 443 8.87 -4.00 16.65
N PRO A 444 7.77 -3.30 16.32
CA PRO A 444 7.01 -3.58 15.11
C PRO A 444 7.85 -3.45 13.84
N VAL A 445 7.64 -4.37 12.90
CA VAL A 445 8.36 -4.41 11.62
C VAL A 445 7.40 -4.38 10.44
N THR A 446 7.54 -3.39 9.57
CA THR A 446 6.84 -3.34 8.27
C THR A 446 7.73 -3.94 7.18
N PHE A 447 7.10 -4.53 6.16
CA PHE A 447 7.78 -5.00 4.96
C PHE A 447 7.06 -4.43 3.73
N GLY A 448 7.79 -3.69 2.89
CA GLY A 448 7.24 -3.04 1.71
C GLY A 448 8.01 -3.42 0.45
N TRP A 449 7.30 -3.93 -0.55
CA TRP A 449 7.84 -4.13 -1.90
C TRP A 449 7.97 -2.79 -2.62
N GLY A 450 9.18 -2.50 -3.11
CA GLY A 450 9.50 -1.28 -3.84
C GLY A 450 9.35 -1.45 -5.35
N PRO A 451 8.88 -0.41 -6.08
CA PRO A 451 8.55 0.94 -5.61
C PRO A 451 7.14 1.11 -5.04
N ARG A 452 6.31 0.06 -4.94
CA ARG A 452 4.91 0.14 -4.49
C ARG A 452 4.73 0.89 -3.17
N PHE A 453 5.52 0.56 -2.14
CA PHE A 453 5.39 1.20 -0.82
C PHE A 453 5.63 2.73 -0.84
N LEU A 454 6.34 3.26 -1.85
CA LEU A 454 6.53 4.71 -2.00
C LEU A 454 5.21 5.46 -2.20
N HIS A 455 4.20 4.76 -2.73
CA HIS A 455 2.83 5.23 -2.92
C HIS A 455 1.87 4.68 -1.85
N SER A 456 2.41 4.17 -0.75
CA SER A 456 1.68 3.65 0.43
C SER A 456 2.27 4.30 1.69
N THR A 457 3.04 3.54 2.47
CA THR A 457 3.72 3.96 3.69
C THR A 457 4.79 5.03 3.52
N GLY A 458 5.24 5.30 2.29
CA GLY A 458 6.24 6.34 1.99
C GLY A 458 5.93 7.73 2.56
N GLN A 459 4.64 8.09 2.67
CA GLN A 459 4.18 9.34 3.31
C GLN A 459 4.45 9.32 4.82
N PHE A 460 4.02 8.28 5.55
CA PHE A 460 4.33 8.11 6.97
C PHE A 460 5.83 8.01 7.23
N HIS A 461 6.50 7.26 6.37
CA HIS A 461 7.92 7.30 5.99
C HIS A 461 8.62 8.61 6.27
N LYS A 462 8.00 9.71 5.85
CA LYS A 462 8.63 11.00 5.64
C LYS A 462 8.02 12.08 6.53
N GLY A 463 6.70 12.17 6.55
CA GLY A 463 5.92 13.17 7.28
C GLY A 463 5.39 12.73 8.65
N GLY A 464 5.42 11.43 8.97
CA GLY A 464 5.05 10.91 10.28
C GLY A 464 6.13 11.16 11.35
N PRO A 465 5.95 10.61 12.57
CA PRO A 465 6.93 10.73 13.65
C PRO A 465 8.34 10.30 13.21
N ALA A 466 9.37 10.96 13.73
CA ALA A 466 10.77 10.71 13.38
C ALA A 466 11.37 9.51 14.14
N ILE A 467 10.69 8.36 14.09
CA ILE A 467 10.98 7.15 14.89
C ILE A 467 11.18 5.89 14.01
N GLY A 468 11.35 6.08 12.71
CA GLY A 468 11.55 4.98 11.75
C GLY A 468 13.02 4.65 11.53
N VAL A 469 13.33 3.37 11.45
CA VAL A 469 14.64 2.80 11.10
C VAL A 469 14.47 1.92 9.85
N PHE A 470 15.37 2.01 8.87
CA PHE A 470 15.12 1.44 7.53
C PHE A 470 16.19 0.46 7.07
N LEU A 471 15.73 -0.72 6.66
CA LEU A 471 16.53 -1.71 5.95
C LEU A 471 16.08 -1.76 4.49
N GLN A 472 16.86 -1.16 3.58
CA GLN A 472 16.65 -1.29 2.14
C GLN A 472 17.39 -2.50 1.59
N VAL A 473 16.68 -3.37 0.87
CA VAL A 473 17.23 -4.46 0.07
C VAL A 473 17.04 -4.13 -1.41
N THR A 474 18.12 -4.15 -2.17
CA THR A 474 18.10 -3.93 -3.63
C THR A 474 18.91 -5.02 -4.30
N ALA A 475 18.77 -5.23 -5.62
CA ALA A 475 19.60 -6.18 -6.34
C ALA A 475 19.99 -5.71 -7.74
N ALA A 476 21.08 -6.28 -8.24
CA ALA A 476 21.35 -6.29 -9.67
C ALA A 476 20.24 -7.08 -10.39
N PRO A 477 19.67 -6.56 -11.49
CA PRO A 477 18.77 -7.34 -12.33
C PRO A 477 19.55 -8.43 -13.07
N ALA A 478 18.91 -9.58 -13.36
CA ALA A 478 19.56 -10.64 -14.13
C ALA A 478 19.90 -10.16 -15.56
N GLU A 479 19.00 -9.38 -16.14
CA GLU A 479 19.18 -8.65 -17.40
C GLU A 479 18.51 -7.28 -17.26
N ASP A 480 19.01 -6.22 -17.89
CA ASP A 480 18.28 -4.94 -17.84
C ASP A 480 17.18 -4.89 -18.92
N LEU A 481 16.17 -4.03 -18.76
CA LEU A 481 15.06 -3.88 -19.70
C LEU A 481 14.90 -2.42 -20.13
N ALA A 482 15.06 -2.15 -21.42
CA ALA A 482 14.87 -0.82 -21.97
C ALA A 482 13.39 -0.40 -21.92
N ILE A 483 13.14 0.90 -21.70
CA ILE A 483 11.81 1.48 -21.76
C ILE A 483 11.66 2.25 -23.08
N PRO A 484 10.71 1.89 -23.97
CA PRO A 484 10.54 2.59 -25.25
C PRO A 484 10.32 4.10 -25.10
N ASP A 485 11.06 4.87 -25.90
CA ASP A 485 11.16 6.34 -25.89
C ASP A 485 11.56 6.99 -24.55
N ARG A 486 12.24 6.26 -23.66
CA ARG A 486 12.88 6.82 -22.48
C ARG A 486 14.41 6.69 -22.58
N PRO A 487 15.17 7.65 -22.02
CA PRO A 487 16.63 7.62 -22.05
C PRO A 487 17.25 6.72 -20.96
N PHE A 488 16.42 5.95 -20.25
CA PHE A 488 16.83 5.07 -19.17
C PHE A 488 16.05 3.74 -19.20
N THR A 489 16.60 2.74 -18.53
CA THR A 489 16.01 1.38 -18.40
C THR A 489 15.14 1.24 -17.15
N PHE A 490 14.44 0.11 -17.03
CA PHE A 490 13.76 -0.29 -15.79
C PHE A 490 14.76 -0.50 -14.64
N GLY A 491 15.95 -1.05 -14.90
CA GLY A 491 16.98 -1.26 -13.88
C GLY A 491 17.52 0.07 -13.33
N GLU A 492 17.71 1.06 -14.20
CA GLU A 492 18.07 2.42 -13.81
C GLU A 492 16.93 3.10 -13.04
N LEU A 493 15.68 2.90 -13.46
CA LEU A 493 14.50 3.43 -12.79
C LEU A 493 14.35 2.92 -11.35
N ILE A 494 14.35 1.59 -11.14
CA ILE A 494 14.21 1.01 -9.79
C ILE A 494 15.39 1.40 -8.89
N SER A 495 16.61 1.45 -9.45
CA SER A 495 17.80 1.90 -8.73
C SER A 495 17.72 3.36 -8.30
N ALA A 496 17.23 4.24 -9.18
CA ALA A 496 17.01 5.65 -8.88
C ALA A 496 15.90 5.86 -7.85
N GLN A 497 14.83 5.07 -7.89
CA GLN A 497 13.77 5.08 -6.88
C GLN A 497 14.31 4.68 -5.50
N ALA A 498 15.08 3.60 -5.41
CA ALA A 498 15.69 3.15 -4.15
C ALA A 498 16.67 4.19 -3.58
N ALA A 499 17.56 4.73 -4.42
CA ALA A 499 18.53 5.72 -4.00
C ALA A 499 17.88 7.06 -3.63
N GLY A 500 16.86 7.51 -4.36
CA GLY A 500 16.11 8.72 -4.07
C GLY A 500 15.37 8.65 -2.74
N ASP A 501 14.72 7.52 -2.46
CA ASP A 501 14.06 7.27 -1.16
C ASP A 501 15.06 7.29 -0.01
N ALA A 502 16.19 6.57 -0.15
CA ALA A 502 17.25 6.55 0.87
C ALA A 502 17.80 7.95 1.18
N GLN A 503 18.01 8.77 0.14
CA GLN A 503 18.49 10.14 0.30
C GLN A 503 17.51 11.03 1.07
N VAL A 504 16.21 10.91 0.79
CA VAL A 504 15.17 11.68 1.49
C VAL A 504 15.07 11.24 2.95
N LEU A 505 15.04 9.93 3.22
CA LEU A 505 14.99 9.40 4.58
C LEU A 505 16.22 9.82 5.41
N ALA A 506 17.43 9.65 4.85
CA ALA A 506 18.66 10.08 5.51
C ALA A 506 18.73 11.60 5.69
N GLY A 507 18.21 12.38 4.74
CA GLY A 507 18.09 13.83 4.83
C GLY A 507 17.17 14.30 5.97
N HIS A 508 16.21 13.46 6.37
CA HIS A 508 15.36 13.67 7.54
C HIS A 508 15.97 13.11 8.85
N GLY A 509 17.25 12.69 8.82
CA GLY A 509 17.96 12.15 9.99
C GLY A 509 17.58 10.72 10.34
N ARG A 510 16.86 9.99 9.47
CA ARG A 510 16.45 8.62 9.73
C ARG A 510 17.55 7.61 9.34
N PRO A 511 17.89 6.60 10.18
CA PRO A 511 18.89 5.59 9.81
C PRO A 511 18.43 4.73 8.63
N VAL A 512 19.27 4.62 7.59
CA VAL A 512 19.02 3.77 6.42
C VAL A 512 20.22 2.86 6.17
N LEU A 513 20.03 1.54 6.33
CA LEU A 513 20.95 0.52 5.86
C LEU A 513 20.53 0.08 4.47
N ARG A 514 21.42 0.10 3.49
CA ARG A 514 21.16 -0.47 2.16
C ARG A 514 22.06 -1.68 1.92
N LEU A 515 21.42 -2.83 1.74
CA LEU A 515 22.04 -4.09 1.34
C LEU A 515 21.74 -4.29 -0.15
N HIS A 516 22.78 -4.19 -0.99
CA HIS A 516 22.65 -4.46 -2.42
C HIS A 516 23.16 -5.86 -2.74
N LEU A 517 22.27 -6.72 -3.21
CA LEU A 517 22.55 -8.11 -3.54
C LEU A 517 23.12 -8.17 -4.97
N THR A 518 24.38 -8.55 -5.08
CA THR A 518 25.08 -8.69 -6.38
C THR A 518 24.65 -9.93 -7.14
N ASP A 519 24.19 -10.95 -6.40
CA ASP A 519 23.45 -12.11 -6.89
C ASP A 519 22.17 -12.24 -6.07
N ARG A 520 21.01 -12.29 -6.74
CA ARG A 520 19.70 -12.27 -6.08
C ARG A 520 19.51 -13.45 -5.14
N ALA A 521 19.70 -14.67 -5.66
CA ALA A 521 19.43 -15.89 -4.91
C ALA A 521 20.43 -16.08 -3.76
N ALA A 522 21.73 -15.91 -4.03
CA ALA A 522 22.76 -16.03 -3.00
C ALA A 522 22.63 -14.93 -1.94
N GLY A 523 22.29 -13.71 -2.34
CA GLY A 523 22.09 -12.60 -1.42
C GLY A 523 20.87 -12.76 -0.52
N VAL A 524 19.74 -13.26 -1.05
CA VAL A 524 18.53 -13.57 -0.26
C VAL A 524 18.84 -14.67 0.75
N ALA A 525 19.49 -15.75 0.32
CA ALA A 525 19.91 -16.83 1.23
C ALA A 525 20.83 -16.32 2.34
N GLN A 526 21.87 -15.54 2.00
CA GLN A 526 22.79 -14.96 2.99
C GLN A 526 22.06 -14.04 3.98
N LEU A 527 21.12 -13.20 3.51
CA LEU A 527 20.34 -12.32 4.38
C LEU A 527 19.42 -13.09 5.32
N GLN A 528 18.75 -14.14 4.83
CA GLN A 528 17.92 -15.02 5.66
C GLN A 528 18.75 -15.73 6.73
N GLU A 529 19.95 -16.22 6.39
CA GLU A 529 20.89 -16.83 7.34
C GLU A 529 21.33 -15.85 8.44
N ILE A 530 21.68 -14.62 8.06
CA ILE A 530 22.04 -13.54 8.99
C ILE A 530 20.92 -13.28 10.00
N ILE A 531 19.69 -13.14 9.49
CA ILE A 531 18.53 -12.82 10.32
C ILE A 531 18.16 -13.99 11.23
N ALA A 532 18.22 -15.23 10.72
CA ALA A 532 18.01 -16.42 11.53
C ALA A 532 19.06 -16.54 12.65
N ALA A 533 20.33 -16.23 12.37
CA ALA A 533 21.39 -16.23 13.37
C ALA A 533 21.19 -15.17 14.46
N LEU A 534 20.72 -13.97 14.08
CA LEU A 534 20.34 -12.92 15.04
C LEU A 534 19.16 -13.38 15.92
N ALA A 535 18.12 -13.98 15.33
CA ALA A 535 16.96 -14.52 16.05
C ALA A 535 17.34 -15.61 17.06
N ALA A 536 18.16 -16.58 16.65
CA ALA A 536 18.60 -17.65 17.52
C ALA A 536 19.38 -17.15 18.74
N ARG A 537 20.23 -16.12 18.57
CA ARG A 537 20.96 -15.52 19.69
C ARG A 537 20.06 -14.76 20.65
N SER A 538 19.08 -14.02 20.15
CA SER A 538 18.13 -13.30 21.00
C SER A 538 17.36 -14.25 21.93
N ALA A 539 16.86 -15.37 21.39
CA ALA A 539 16.15 -16.40 22.16
C ALA A 539 17.03 -17.02 23.27
N SER A 540 18.32 -17.25 23.01
CA SER A 540 19.25 -17.81 24.00
C SER A 540 19.56 -16.87 25.17
N VAL A 541 19.36 -15.56 25.00
CA VAL A 541 19.54 -14.55 26.04
C VAL A 541 18.29 -14.43 26.92
N THR A 542 17.11 -14.76 26.40
CA THR A 542 15.83 -14.70 27.16
C THR A 542 15.60 -15.92 28.05
N GLU A 543 16.27 -17.05 27.79
CA GLU A 543 16.17 -18.29 28.60
C GLU A 543 17.16 -18.37 29.78
N ASN A 544 18.12 -17.44 29.88
CA ASN A 544 19.07 -17.33 31.01
C ASN A 544 18.74 -16.12 31.89
#